data_AF-A0A524GBM2-F1
#
_entry.id   AF-A0A524GBM2-F1
#
_cell.length_a   1.000
_cell.length_b   1.000
_cell.length_c   1.000
_cell.angle_alpha   90.00
_cell.angle_beta   90.00
_cell.angle_gamma   90.00
#
_symmetry.space_group_name_H-M   'P 1'
#
loop_
_entity.id
_entity.type
_entity.pdbx_description
1 polymer ?
#
loop_
_entity_poly.entity_id
_entity_poly.type
_entity_poly.pdbx_seq_one_letter_code
_entity_poly.pdbx_strand_id
1 'polypeptide(L)'
;METKVIDDQTIDKKNNQDRPTDEQKDYDIITALELTGHITTKYPNGLFLGVRMEAIPGTRGVHVDIVFVLDLRAAIFGKGGLAMRAAVLETVSRDLDRVLNDIGLGEWIEDHVVLTPFGRVRLPLMHGKAKGSRSLMHETRTVYVITENAKPIADFSWLTDSCRILTEDQFALIRQSDARSRLPELQKNVEQRKWAQLERGMTQGWFGVLALVALILGLSSLFFVILAGSSSILLPMIVSATSGAIGGWLLSSSRQAISSFVDTLTKEQKRLQEIGDASRVSKSIEENEDRLHLIGDLNFIVSPLIAAAANAIGNTDVDKTVTIACSVLDECVRLSPFDSDSKTLLMGDTGLRKFIGLFEYLGGNIEEERLSLAYVGLSGHLSRPIAFGEAVAHLTELVNSLYDLGALRPDIKASIDDHLNYKGLEEALQEIDKEIASDSESPPDDTELTTEVSNHDKEKESSDPTKSIEEDELSDMMLQASIDEDVSEADIVDDENIVVVAADIVAGQQKMRNTKPKDSTQLSLLDDYELVTSSSDSSPESGSIDV
;
A
#
# COMPACT_ATOMS: atom_id res chain seq x y z
N MET A 1 57.36 -0.11 -40.15
CA MET A 1 56.12 -0.71 -39.62
C MET A 1 54.96 0.03 -40.25
N GLU A 2 53.92 -0.71 -40.60
CA GLU A 2 53.14 -0.61 -41.84
C GLU A 2 52.15 0.56 -41.96
N THR A 3 51.89 0.88 -43.22
CA THR A 3 51.05 1.94 -43.81
C THR A 3 49.57 1.56 -43.94
N LYS A 4 48.65 2.53 -43.83
CA LYS A 4 47.74 3.03 -44.90
C LYS A 4 46.43 3.59 -44.33
N VAL A 5 46.10 4.78 -44.82
CA VAL A 5 44.73 5.32 -44.97
C VAL A 5 44.17 4.75 -46.28
N ILE A 6 42.95 4.19 -46.28
CA ILE A 6 41.97 4.26 -47.39
C ILE A 6 40.56 4.19 -46.79
N ASP A 7 39.80 5.24 -47.06
CA ASP A 7 38.34 5.33 -47.03
C ASP A 7 37.84 4.83 -48.40
N ASP A 8 36.83 3.95 -48.47
CA ASP A 8 35.95 3.95 -49.65
C ASP A 8 34.61 3.23 -49.43
N GLN A 9 33.59 3.87 -49.98
CA GLN A 9 32.17 3.63 -49.85
C GLN A 9 31.67 2.49 -50.76
N THR A 10 30.56 1.87 -50.37
CA THR A 10 29.52 1.33 -51.29
C THR A 10 28.23 1.15 -50.46
N ILE A 11 27.37 2.17 -50.35
CA ILE A 11 26.26 2.54 -51.25
C ILE A 11 25.09 1.53 -51.24
N ASP A 12 24.00 1.97 -50.60
CA ASP A 12 22.57 1.86 -50.96
C ASP A 12 21.94 0.48 -51.25
N LYS A 13 20.88 0.12 -50.50
CA LYS A 13 19.48 0.59 -50.75
C LYS A 13 18.45 -0.21 -49.94
N LYS A 14 17.48 0.52 -49.38
CA LYS A 14 16.06 0.14 -49.18
C LYS A 14 15.72 -1.03 -48.26
N ASN A 15 15.26 -0.71 -47.06
CA ASN A 15 13.83 -0.77 -46.68
C ASN A 15 13.71 -0.70 -45.16
N ASN A 16 13.60 0.51 -44.62
CA ASN A 16 12.82 0.70 -43.41
C ASN A 16 11.66 1.60 -43.80
N GLN A 17 10.65 0.97 -44.39
CA GLN A 17 9.30 1.50 -44.41
C GLN A 17 8.87 1.68 -42.97
N ASP A 18 8.54 2.92 -42.62
CA ASP A 18 7.36 3.29 -41.85
C ASP A 18 6.73 2.13 -41.06
N ARG A 19 7.30 1.85 -39.89
CA ARG A 19 6.46 1.44 -38.78
C ARG A 19 6.09 2.72 -38.06
N PRO A 20 4.78 2.99 -37.85
CA PRO A 20 4.38 4.13 -37.07
C PRO A 20 5.10 3.99 -35.73
N THR A 21 5.89 5.00 -35.41
CA THR A 21 6.26 5.25 -34.03
C THR A 21 4.91 5.42 -33.35
N ASP A 22 4.47 4.40 -32.62
CA ASP A 22 3.43 4.58 -31.62
C ASP A 22 4.05 5.54 -30.60
N GLU A 23 3.91 6.84 -30.91
CA GLU A 23 3.84 7.92 -29.95
C GLU A 23 2.56 7.68 -29.12
N GLN A 24 2.54 6.58 -28.38
CA GLN A 24 1.55 6.32 -27.36
C GLN A 24 2.02 7.11 -26.14
N LYS A 25 1.29 8.20 -25.86
CA LYS A 25 1.44 9.00 -24.66
C LYS A 25 1.08 8.16 -23.44
N ASP A 26 2.03 7.38 -22.94
CA ASP A 26 1.94 6.81 -21.60
C ASP A 26 2.37 7.89 -20.61
N TYR A 27 1.40 8.53 -19.96
CA TYR A 27 1.68 9.33 -18.77
C TYR A 27 1.94 8.38 -17.60
N ASP A 28 3.20 7.93 -17.49
CA ASP A 28 3.67 7.15 -16.34
C ASP A 28 3.33 7.90 -15.02
N ILE A 29 2.86 7.16 -14.02
CA ILE A 29 2.52 7.61 -12.66
C ILE A 29 3.64 8.49 -12.09
N ILE A 30 4.89 8.06 -12.31
CA ILE A 30 6.08 8.80 -11.88
C ILE A 30 6.13 10.17 -12.57
N THR A 31 5.99 10.20 -13.89
CA THR A 31 6.01 11.43 -14.68
C THR A 31 4.90 12.39 -14.22
N ALA A 32 3.70 11.89 -13.94
CA ALA A 32 2.60 12.72 -13.43
C ALA A 32 2.88 13.33 -12.04
N LEU A 33 3.52 12.57 -11.15
CA LEU A 33 3.95 13.04 -9.83
C LEU A 33 5.09 14.06 -9.93
N GLU A 34 6.09 13.80 -10.78
CA GLU A 34 7.21 14.72 -11.03
C GLU A 34 6.74 16.05 -11.65
N LEU A 35 5.79 16.01 -12.60
CA LEU A 35 5.18 17.21 -13.18
C LEU A 35 4.48 18.10 -12.15
N THR A 36 4.04 17.53 -11.03
CA THR A 36 3.43 18.28 -9.92
C THR A 36 4.43 18.67 -8.84
N GLY A 37 5.72 18.39 -9.06
CA GLY A 37 6.84 18.77 -8.19
C GLY A 37 7.17 17.77 -7.08
N HIS A 38 6.73 16.52 -7.20
CA HIS A 38 7.06 15.48 -6.22
C HIS A 38 8.41 14.85 -6.53
N ILE A 39 9.13 14.49 -5.46
CA ILE A 39 10.23 13.55 -5.52
C ILE A 39 9.63 12.17 -5.33
N THR A 40 9.94 11.26 -6.25
CA THR A 40 9.27 9.96 -6.32
C THR A 40 10.21 8.79 -6.02
N THR A 41 9.64 7.72 -5.47
CA THR A 41 10.29 6.41 -5.36
C THR A 41 9.26 5.31 -5.60
N LYS A 42 9.71 4.13 -6.06
CA LYS A 42 8.86 2.98 -6.34
C LYS A 42 9.17 1.87 -5.34
N TYR A 43 8.13 1.31 -4.74
CA TYR A 43 8.24 0.14 -3.86
C TYR A 43 8.04 -1.17 -4.64
N PRO A 44 8.59 -2.30 -4.14
CA PRO A 44 8.49 -3.60 -4.81
C PRO A 44 7.07 -4.14 -4.98
N ASN A 45 6.13 -3.71 -4.12
CA ASN A 45 4.73 -4.15 -4.11
C ASN A 45 3.83 -3.42 -5.14
N GLY A 46 4.40 -2.56 -5.99
CA GLY A 46 3.63 -1.78 -6.97
C GLY A 46 3.07 -0.46 -6.43
N LEU A 47 3.47 -0.07 -5.21
CA LEU A 47 3.19 1.27 -4.68
C LEU A 47 4.25 2.27 -5.16
N PHE A 48 3.78 3.44 -5.58
CA PHE A 48 4.61 4.61 -5.84
C PHE A 48 4.43 5.62 -4.73
N LEU A 49 5.52 6.19 -4.25
CA LEU A 49 5.52 7.30 -3.30
C LEU A 49 5.97 8.55 -4.03
N GLY A 50 5.21 9.63 -3.88
CA GLY A 50 5.61 10.98 -4.24
C GLY A 50 5.52 11.87 -3.02
N VAL A 51 6.57 12.64 -2.74
CA VAL A 51 6.55 13.65 -1.68
C VAL A 51 6.90 15.01 -2.25
N ARG A 52 6.09 16.00 -1.89
CA ARG A 52 6.30 17.39 -2.26
C ARG A 52 6.28 18.27 -1.01
N MET A 53 7.20 19.23 -0.98
CA MET A 53 7.29 20.21 0.09
C MET A 53 6.85 21.57 -0.44
N GLU A 54 5.87 22.19 0.19
CA GLU A 54 5.33 23.49 -0.22
C GLU A 54 5.24 24.43 0.99
N ALA A 55 5.70 25.66 0.85
CA ALA A 55 5.54 26.65 1.93
C ALA A 55 4.06 27.04 2.07
N ILE A 56 3.54 27.09 3.30
CA ILE A 56 2.14 27.50 3.53
C ILE A 56 2.09 29.03 3.67
N PRO A 57 1.54 29.77 2.69
CA PRO A 57 1.62 31.22 2.67
C PRO A 57 1.01 31.88 3.91
N GLY A 58 1.71 32.87 4.45
CA GLY A 58 1.27 33.59 5.65
C GLY A 58 1.42 32.79 6.96
N THR A 59 2.07 31.64 6.94
CA THR A 59 2.34 30.86 8.16
C THR A 59 3.84 30.58 8.31
N ARG A 60 4.23 30.05 9.48
CA ARG A 60 5.60 29.54 9.75
C ARG A 60 5.73 28.04 9.48
N GLY A 61 4.89 27.52 8.58
CA GLY A 61 4.73 26.09 8.31
C GLY A 61 5.11 25.72 6.89
N VAL A 62 5.58 24.49 6.72
CA VAL A 62 5.77 23.81 5.44
C VAL A 62 4.80 22.64 5.38
N HIS A 63 4.08 22.56 4.28
CA HIS A 63 3.24 21.44 3.93
C HIS A 63 4.11 20.32 3.35
N VAL A 64 4.03 19.14 3.95
CA VAL A 64 4.60 17.91 3.43
C VAL A 64 3.46 17.09 2.84
N ASP A 65 3.34 17.17 1.52
CA ASP A 65 2.31 16.50 0.72
C ASP A 65 2.82 15.11 0.33
N ILE A 66 2.30 14.08 1.00
CA ILE A 66 2.69 12.69 0.78
C ILE A 66 1.59 12.01 0.00
N VAL A 67 1.97 11.49 -1.17
CA VAL A 67 1.07 10.81 -2.09
C VAL A 67 1.57 9.39 -2.30
N PHE A 68 0.73 8.43 -1.95
CA PHE A 68 0.89 7.04 -2.34
C PHE A 68 -0.02 6.77 -3.53
N VAL A 69 0.50 6.06 -4.52
CA VAL A 69 -0.27 5.61 -5.67
C VAL A 69 -0.14 4.10 -5.75
N LEU A 70 -1.27 3.41 -5.57
CA LEU A 70 -1.40 1.98 -5.73
C LEU A 70 -1.76 1.68 -7.18
N ASP A 71 -0.80 1.17 -7.95
CA ASP A 71 -1.08 0.69 -9.30
C ASP A 71 -1.54 -0.76 -9.23
N LEU A 72 -2.85 -1.02 -9.43
CA LEU A 72 -3.38 -2.37 -9.42
C LEU A 72 -2.96 -3.19 -10.64
N ARG A 73 -2.43 -2.55 -11.71
CA ARG A 73 -1.93 -3.24 -12.90
C ARG A 73 -0.59 -3.91 -12.64
N ALA A 74 0.23 -3.28 -11.81
CA ALA A 74 1.58 -3.72 -11.46
C ALA A 74 1.68 -4.24 -10.01
N ALA A 75 0.56 -4.30 -9.30
CA ALA A 75 0.45 -4.75 -7.92
C ALA A 75 0.84 -6.21 -7.77
N ILE A 76 1.73 -6.50 -6.82
CA ILE A 76 2.18 -7.87 -6.51
C ILE A 76 1.78 -8.19 -5.06
N PHE A 77 0.52 -8.57 -4.87
CA PHE A 77 0.01 -9.10 -3.61
C PHE A 77 -1.08 -10.15 -3.86
N GLY A 78 -1.42 -10.92 -2.82
CA GLY A 78 -2.50 -11.91 -2.86
C GLY A 78 -3.85 -11.31 -3.23
N LYS A 79 -4.74 -12.12 -3.81
CA LYS A 79 -6.08 -11.69 -4.24
C LYS A 79 -7.01 -11.34 -3.07
N GLY A 80 -6.71 -11.80 -1.85
CA GLY A 80 -7.53 -11.55 -0.67
C GLY A 80 -7.51 -10.07 -0.26
N GLY A 81 -8.67 -9.57 0.18
CA GLY A 81 -8.80 -8.18 0.64
C GLY A 81 -7.86 -7.86 1.81
N LEU A 82 -7.60 -8.84 2.69
CA LEU A 82 -6.69 -8.68 3.81
C LEU A 82 -5.20 -8.74 3.39
N ALA A 83 -4.85 -9.53 2.37
CA ALA A 83 -3.49 -9.57 1.82
C ALA A 83 -3.07 -8.21 1.25
N MET A 84 -3.97 -7.62 0.45
CA MET A 84 -3.80 -6.27 -0.07
C MET A 84 -3.70 -5.23 1.05
N ARG A 85 -4.55 -5.32 2.09
CA ARG A 85 -4.47 -4.45 3.27
C ARG A 85 -3.12 -4.58 3.96
N ALA A 86 -2.64 -5.79 4.21
CA ALA A 86 -1.34 -6.01 4.86
C ALA A 86 -0.21 -5.39 4.04
N ALA A 87 -0.15 -5.66 2.73
CA ALA A 87 0.90 -5.15 1.85
C ALA A 87 0.89 -3.61 1.72
N VAL A 88 -0.31 -3.01 1.66
CA VAL A 88 -0.45 -1.56 1.46
C VAL A 88 -0.31 -0.79 2.77
N LEU A 89 -0.99 -1.23 3.84
CA LEU A 89 -0.99 -0.54 5.13
C LEU A 89 0.41 -0.51 5.74
N GLU A 90 1.22 -1.56 5.59
CA GLU A 90 2.61 -1.57 6.07
C GLU A 90 3.43 -0.40 5.48
N THR A 91 3.15 -0.03 4.23
CA THR A 91 3.87 1.04 3.53
C THR A 91 3.27 2.41 3.81
N VAL A 92 1.94 2.53 3.72
CA VAL A 92 1.23 3.82 3.87
C VAL A 92 1.21 4.33 5.31
N SER A 93 1.31 3.42 6.29
CA SER A 93 1.29 3.78 7.73
C SER A 93 2.66 4.16 8.31
N ARG A 94 3.75 4.03 7.55
CA ARG A 94 5.11 4.32 8.03
C ARG A 94 5.24 5.72 8.61
N ASP A 95 6.08 5.88 9.63
CA ASP A 95 6.37 7.19 10.21
C ASP A 95 6.92 8.16 9.16
N LEU A 96 6.61 9.45 9.31
CA LEU A 96 7.03 10.52 8.41
C LEU A 96 8.54 10.51 8.16
N ASP A 97 9.34 10.28 9.20
CA ASP A 97 10.80 10.19 9.11
C ASP A 97 11.25 9.08 8.16
N ARG A 98 10.60 7.90 8.21
CA ARG A 98 10.93 6.79 7.32
C ARG A 98 10.55 7.09 5.88
N VAL A 99 9.36 7.65 5.67
CA VAL A 99 8.86 8.05 4.34
C VAL A 99 9.80 9.08 3.69
N LEU A 100 10.29 10.05 4.47
CA LEU A 100 11.22 11.06 3.98
C LEU A 100 12.64 10.51 3.77
N ASN A 101 13.08 9.51 4.55
CA ASN A 101 14.33 8.81 4.32
C ASN A 101 14.32 8.02 3.00
N ASP A 102 13.20 7.37 2.66
CA ASP A 102 13.05 6.56 1.44
C ASP A 102 13.27 7.38 0.15
N ILE A 103 13.09 8.69 0.21
CA ILE A 103 13.30 9.65 -0.90
C ILE A 103 14.54 10.54 -0.73
N GLY A 104 15.37 10.29 0.28
CA GLY A 104 16.59 11.05 0.54
C GLY A 104 16.39 12.44 1.16
N LEU A 105 15.22 12.74 1.73
CA LEU A 105 14.92 13.99 2.44
C LEU A 105 15.03 13.87 3.97
N GLY A 106 15.38 12.71 4.50
CA GLY A 106 15.42 12.48 5.96
C GLY A 106 16.39 13.38 6.71
N GLU A 107 17.50 13.79 6.09
CA GLU A 107 18.46 14.72 6.69
C GLU A 107 17.90 16.13 6.94
N TRP A 108 16.76 16.46 6.33
CA TRP A 108 16.16 17.80 6.41
C TRP A 108 15.22 17.94 7.61
N ILE A 109 14.90 16.84 8.28
CA ILE A 109 14.06 16.80 9.47
C ILE A 109 14.95 16.99 10.70
N GLU A 110 14.55 17.89 11.59
CA GLU A 110 15.13 18.00 12.92
C GLU A 110 14.02 18.18 13.95
N ASP A 111 14.04 17.31 14.95
CA ASP A 111 13.24 17.48 16.15
C ASP A 111 13.83 18.62 16.99
N HIS A 112 13.24 19.81 16.86
CA HIS A 112 13.67 20.94 17.66
C HIS A 112 13.00 20.90 19.03
N VAL A 113 13.83 20.80 20.07
CA VAL A 113 13.36 20.77 21.45
C VAL A 113 13.38 22.16 22.06
N VAL A 114 12.19 22.72 22.30
CA VAL A 114 12.02 23.96 23.05
C VAL A 114 11.98 23.64 24.54
N LEU A 115 12.95 24.18 25.28
CA LEU A 115 13.00 24.07 26.74
C LEU A 115 12.04 25.07 27.38
N THR A 116 11.04 24.56 28.10
CA THR A 116 10.15 25.35 28.93
C THR A 116 10.37 25.02 30.41
N PRO A 117 10.00 25.90 31.35
CA PRO A 117 10.11 25.61 32.78
C PRO A 117 9.31 24.39 33.25
N PHE A 118 8.36 23.90 32.45
CA PHE A 118 7.50 22.76 32.78
C PHE A 118 7.86 21.48 32.03
N GLY A 119 8.85 21.53 31.13
CA GLY A 119 9.25 20.37 30.34
C GLY A 119 9.75 20.73 28.94
N ARG A 120 9.90 19.68 28.14
CA ARG A 120 10.41 19.76 26.77
C ARG A 120 9.23 19.71 25.79
N VAL A 121 9.12 20.69 24.92
CA VAL A 121 8.17 20.67 23.80
C VAL A 121 8.96 20.34 22.54
N ARG A 122 8.63 19.23 21.89
CA ARG A 122 9.26 18.82 20.63
C ARG A 122 8.46 19.39 19.47
N LEU A 123 9.12 20.03 18.52
CA LEU A 123 8.53 20.55 17.31
C LEU A 123 9.21 19.87 16.12
N PRO A 124 8.46 19.15 15.26
CA PRO A 124 9.01 18.60 14.03
C PRO A 124 9.27 19.76 13.07
N LEU A 125 10.53 20.15 12.93
CA LEU A 125 10.93 21.26 12.07
C LEU A 125 11.68 20.73 10.84
N MET A 126 11.43 21.37 9.71
CA MET A 126 12.16 21.13 8.48
C MET A 126 13.16 22.25 8.22
N HIS A 127 14.38 21.89 7.83
CA HIS A 127 15.39 22.81 7.37
C HIS A 127 15.05 23.34 5.98
N GLY A 128 15.04 24.66 5.83
CA GLY A 128 15.00 25.27 4.51
C GLY A 128 16.39 25.31 3.88
N LYS A 129 16.42 25.40 2.55
CA LYS A 129 17.67 25.53 1.76
C LYS A 129 18.48 26.79 2.13
N ALA A 130 17.82 27.82 2.66
CA ALA A 130 18.48 29.00 3.20
C ALA A 130 19.01 28.73 4.61
N LYS A 131 20.31 28.98 4.83
CA LYS A 131 21.01 28.74 6.10
C LYS A 131 20.20 29.29 7.28
N GLY A 132 19.79 28.41 8.20
CA GLY A 132 19.13 28.76 9.46
C GLY A 132 17.61 28.92 9.40
N SER A 133 16.98 28.76 8.23
CA SER A 133 15.51 28.74 8.14
C SER A 133 14.96 27.39 8.62
N ARG A 134 14.01 27.44 9.56
CA ARG A 134 13.30 26.27 10.10
C ARG A 134 11.81 26.52 10.06
N SER A 135 11.04 25.54 9.60
CA SER A 135 9.59 25.66 9.48
C SER A 135 8.90 24.45 10.09
N LEU A 136 7.75 24.67 10.72
CA LEU A 136 6.95 23.59 11.31
C LEU A 136 6.36 22.72 10.20
N MET A 137 6.51 21.41 10.32
CA MET A 137 5.98 20.48 9.34
C MET A 137 4.49 20.22 9.56
N HIS A 138 3.73 20.28 8.47
CA HIS A 138 2.32 19.92 8.40
C HIS A 138 2.14 18.83 7.36
N GLU A 139 1.87 17.61 7.82
CA GLU A 139 1.77 16.44 6.96
C GLU A 139 0.33 16.21 6.47
N THR A 140 0.19 15.87 5.19
CA THR A 140 -1.02 15.21 4.67
C THR A 140 -0.65 13.98 3.87
N ARG A 141 -1.32 12.86 4.14
CA ARG A 141 -1.18 11.63 3.35
C ARG A 141 -2.37 11.44 2.44
N THR A 142 -2.13 10.96 1.24
CA THR A 142 -3.19 10.66 0.29
C THR A 142 -2.87 9.43 -0.50
N VAL A 143 -3.88 8.61 -0.72
CA VAL A 143 -3.73 7.40 -1.51
C VAL A 143 -4.59 7.51 -2.75
N TYR A 144 -3.99 7.26 -3.91
CA TYR A 144 -4.70 7.06 -5.17
C TYR A 144 -4.63 5.59 -5.55
N VAL A 145 -5.68 5.08 -6.17
CA VAL A 145 -5.73 3.71 -6.70
C VAL A 145 -5.91 3.82 -8.20
N ILE A 146 -4.98 3.24 -8.96
CA ILE A 146 -5.01 3.23 -10.42
C ILE A 146 -5.50 1.88 -10.91
N THR A 147 -6.50 1.90 -11.79
CA THR A 147 -7.08 0.71 -12.39
C THR A 147 -7.03 0.77 -13.91
N GLU A 148 -7.06 -0.42 -14.54
CA GLU A 148 -6.77 -0.54 -15.97
C GLU A 148 -7.90 0.00 -16.85
N ASN A 149 -9.18 -0.17 -16.48
CA ASN A 149 -10.32 0.28 -17.30
C ASN A 149 -11.67 0.42 -16.56
N ALA A 150 -11.89 -0.33 -15.48
CA ALA A 150 -13.14 -0.30 -14.70
C ALA A 150 -12.86 0.02 -13.23
N LYS A 151 -13.88 0.54 -12.52
CA LYS A 151 -13.82 0.59 -11.05
C LYS A 151 -13.69 -0.84 -10.53
N PRO A 152 -12.72 -1.12 -9.66
CA PRO A 152 -12.50 -2.46 -9.15
C PRO A 152 -13.71 -2.89 -8.33
N ILE A 153 -14.03 -4.19 -8.37
CA ILE A 153 -15.09 -4.80 -7.55
C ILE A 153 -14.71 -4.76 -6.06
N ALA A 154 -13.42 -4.70 -5.76
CA ALA A 154 -12.89 -4.62 -4.40
C ALA A 154 -13.19 -3.26 -3.74
N ASP A 155 -13.59 -3.31 -2.46
CA ASP A 155 -13.81 -2.12 -1.66
C ASP A 155 -12.48 -1.48 -1.21
N PHE A 156 -12.26 -0.23 -1.63
CA PHE A 156 -11.11 0.61 -1.25
C PHE A 156 -11.49 1.77 -0.33
N SER A 157 -12.72 1.81 0.19
CA SER A 157 -13.19 2.88 1.07
C SER A 157 -12.38 3.01 2.37
N TRP A 158 -11.78 1.90 2.81
CA TRP A 158 -10.84 1.84 3.93
C TRP A 158 -9.51 2.55 3.66
N LEU A 159 -9.13 2.68 2.39
CA LEU A 159 -7.85 3.24 1.94
C LEU A 159 -7.98 4.67 1.43
N THR A 160 -9.01 4.96 0.64
CA THR A 160 -9.17 6.25 -0.04
C THR A 160 -10.63 6.57 -0.38
N ASP A 161 -10.86 7.80 -0.83
CA ASP A 161 -12.13 8.23 -1.40
C ASP A 161 -12.43 7.55 -2.74
N SER A 162 -13.70 7.28 -3.00
CA SER A 162 -14.16 6.71 -4.27
C SER A 162 -13.86 7.59 -5.50
N CYS A 163 -13.63 8.89 -5.28
CA CYS A 163 -13.19 9.85 -6.29
C CYS A 163 -11.67 9.78 -6.60
N ARG A 164 -10.90 9.00 -5.84
CA ARG A 164 -9.44 8.79 -6.02
C ARG A 164 -9.11 7.37 -6.52
N ILE A 165 -10.13 6.64 -6.95
CA ILE A 165 -10.01 5.39 -7.71
C ILE A 165 -10.16 5.75 -9.18
N LEU A 166 -9.04 5.77 -9.90
CA LEU A 166 -8.89 6.46 -11.18
C LEU A 166 -8.28 5.57 -12.24
N THR A 167 -8.49 5.93 -13.50
CA THR A 167 -7.64 5.44 -14.59
C THR A 167 -6.40 6.32 -14.72
N GLU A 168 -5.37 5.83 -15.40
CA GLU A 168 -4.10 6.53 -15.61
C GLU A 168 -4.27 7.95 -16.18
N ASP A 169 -5.11 8.10 -17.21
CA ASP A 169 -5.41 9.39 -17.84
C ASP A 169 -6.04 10.41 -16.88
N GLN A 170 -6.82 9.94 -15.91
CA GLN A 170 -7.52 10.80 -14.95
C GLN A 170 -6.61 11.23 -13.80
N PHE A 171 -5.58 10.42 -13.49
CA PHE A 171 -4.70 10.63 -12.35
C PHE A 171 -4.02 12.00 -12.39
N ALA A 172 -3.39 12.35 -13.52
CA ALA A 172 -2.67 13.62 -13.65
C ALA A 172 -3.58 14.84 -13.44
N LEU A 173 -4.79 14.82 -14.02
CA LEU A 173 -5.74 15.92 -13.93
C LEU A 173 -6.30 16.08 -12.51
N ILE A 174 -6.71 14.98 -11.89
CA ILE A 174 -7.29 15.00 -10.54
C ILE A 174 -6.22 15.35 -9.52
N ARG A 175 -4.99 14.85 -9.68
CA ARG A 175 -3.87 15.22 -8.82
C ARG A 175 -3.59 16.71 -8.84
N GLN A 176 -3.58 17.33 -10.02
CA GLN A 176 -3.41 18.78 -10.15
C GLN A 176 -4.56 19.57 -9.50
N SER A 177 -5.79 19.07 -9.65
CA SER A 177 -6.97 19.66 -8.99
C SER A 177 -6.85 19.58 -7.47
N ASP A 178 -6.49 18.42 -6.92
CA ASP A 178 -6.32 18.19 -5.49
C ASP A 178 -5.18 19.03 -4.91
N ALA A 179 -4.06 19.20 -5.64
CA ALA A 179 -2.98 20.08 -5.21
C ALA A 179 -3.47 21.52 -5.02
N ARG A 180 -4.32 22.01 -5.93
CA ARG A 180 -4.86 23.38 -5.90
C ARG A 180 -5.92 23.57 -4.82
N SER A 181 -6.74 22.57 -4.54
CA SER A 181 -7.80 22.66 -3.54
C SER A 181 -7.29 22.54 -2.11
N ARG A 182 -6.23 21.76 -1.89
CA ARG A 182 -5.69 21.46 -0.55
C ARG A 182 -4.97 22.63 0.10
N LEU A 183 -4.17 23.39 -0.64
CA LEU A 183 -3.38 24.47 -0.04
C LEU A 183 -4.25 25.52 0.68
N PRO A 184 -5.37 26.00 0.10
CA PRO A 184 -6.31 26.88 0.80
C PRO A 184 -6.97 26.22 2.03
N GLU A 185 -7.25 24.92 1.95
CA GLU A 185 -7.85 24.16 3.05
C GLU A 185 -6.86 23.99 4.21
N LEU A 186 -5.60 23.69 3.91
CA LEU A 186 -4.50 23.65 4.87
C LEU A 186 -4.31 25.00 5.55
N GLN A 187 -4.28 26.08 4.76
CA GLN A 187 -4.12 27.43 5.28
C GLN A 187 -5.22 27.82 6.27
N LYS A 188 -6.48 27.40 6.03
CA LYS A 188 -7.60 27.63 6.95
C LYS A 188 -7.45 26.87 8.26
N ASN A 189 -6.80 25.71 8.24
CA ASN A 189 -6.65 24.84 9.40
C ASN A 189 -5.41 25.15 10.24
N VAL A 190 -4.45 25.94 9.74
CA VAL A 190 -3.25 26.36 10.47
C VAL A 190 -3.51 27.69 11.19
N GLU A 191 -3.66 27.63 12.51
CA GLU A 191 -3.90 28.78 13.37
C GLU A 191 -2.61 29.55 13.66
N GLN A 192 -2.54 30.82 13.27
CA GLN A 192 -1.37 31.68 13.57
C GLN A 192 -1.26 32.04 15.06
N ARG A 193 -2.38 32.04 15.78
CA ARG A 193 -2.47 32.48 17.18
C ARG A 193 -1.62 31.62 18.14
N LYS A 194 -1.34 30.36 17.78
CA LYS A 194 -0.54 29.43 18.57
C LYS A 194 0.87 29.96 18.87
N TRP A 195 1.48 30.69 17.93
CA TRP A 195 2.82 31.24 18.11
C TRP A 195 2.87 32.31 19.19
N ALA A 196 1.84 33.16 19.28
CA ALA A 196 1.72 34.15 20.34
C ALA A 196 1.51 33.49 21.72
N GLN A 197 0.82 32.35 21.77
CA GLN A 197 0.66 31.57 23.00
C GLN A 197 1.99 30.96 23.44
N LEU A 198 2.77 30.39 22.51
CA LEU A 198 4.09 29.85 22.81
C LEU A 198 5.05 30.95 23.30
N GLU A 199 5.10 32.09 22.61
CA GLU A 199 5.96 33.22 22.99
C GLU A 199 5.59 33.76 24.37
N ARG A 200 4.30 33.98 24.63
CA ARG A 200 3.80 34.39 25.95
C ARG A 200 4.12 33.35 27.02
N GLY A 201 3.94 32.07 26.71
CA GLY A 201 4.24 30.96 27.62
C GLY A 201 5.72 30.92 27.99
N MET A 202 6.62 31.03 27.01
CA MET A 202 8.07 31.03 27.25
C MET A 202 8.51 32.25 28.05
N THR A 203 8.10 33.46 27.64
CA THR A 203 8.51 34.69 28.32
C THR A 203 8.04 34.71 29.76
N GLN A 204 6.74 34.44 30.01
CA GLN A 204 6.19 34.37 31.36
C GLN A 204 6.83 33.26 32.19
N GLY A 205 7.15 32.13 31.56
CA GLY A 205 7.80 31.01 32.23
C GLY A 205 9.19 31.38 32.75
N TRP A 206 10.04 31.96 31.90
CA TRP A 206 11.39 32.38 32.29
C TRP A 206 11.38 33.53 33.30
N PHE A 207 10.47 34.50 33.17
CA PHE A 207 10.28 35.52 34.20
C PHE A 207 9.77 34.94 35.53
N GLY A 208 8.95 33.89 35.48
CA GLY A 208 8.53 33.13 36.66
C GLY A 208 9.70 32.42 37.34
N VAL A 209 10.62 31.82 36.57
CA VAL A 209 11.85 31.22 37.09
C VAL A 209 12.75 32.28 37.73
N LEU A 210 12.91 33.45 37.10
CA LEU A 210 13.66 34.57 37.67
C LEU A 210 13.05 35.05 39.00
N ALA A 211 11.72 35.14 39.08
CA ALA A 211 11.02 35.48 40.31
C ALA A 211 11.21 34.41 41.40
N LEU A 212 11.30 33.13 41.02
CA LEU A 212 11.60 32.04 41.95
C LEU A 212 13.04 32.16 42.50
N VAL A 213 14.02 32.53 41.68
CA VAL A 213 15.38 32.83 42.15
C VAL A 213 15.38 34.00 43.13
N ALA A 214 14.65 35.07 42.82
CA ALA A 214 14.50 36.22 43.72
C ALA A 214 13.83 35.83 45.06
N LEU A 215 12.85 34.91 45.04
CA LEU A 215 12.24 34.35 46.25
C LEU A 215 13.24 33.54 47.07
N ILE A 216 14.06 32.69 46.45
CA ILE A 216 15.10 31.92 47.17
C ILE A 216 16.12 32.86 47.82
N LEU A 217 16.58 33.88 47.10
CA LEU A 217 17.49 34.90 47.64
C LEU A 217 16.83 35.69 48.77
N GLY A 218 15.56 36.06 48.62
CA GLY A 218 14.76 36.72 49.65
C GLY A 218 14.66 35.89 50.93
N LEU A 219 14.29 34.61 50.81
CA LEU A 219 14.18 33.67 51.94
C LEU A 219 15.53 33.40 52.60
N SER A 220 16.60 33.27 51.80
CA SER A 220 17.97 33.13 52.31
C SER A 220 18.39 34.37 53.10
N SER A 221 18.16 35.57 52.56
CA SER A 221 18.47 36.83 53.25
C SER A 221 17.66 36.99 54.54
N LEU A 222 16.38 36.60 54.55
CA LEU A 222 15.53 36.59 55.74
C LEU A 222 16.12 35.66 56.82
N PHE A 223 16.56 34.45 56.43
CA PHE A 223 17.21 33.52 57.35
C PHE A 223 18.49 34.10 57.96
N PHE A 224 19.35 34.74 57.16
CA PHE A 224 20.57 35.39 57.65
C PHE A 224 20.29 36.59 58.57
N VAL A 225 19.32 37.44 58.24
CA VAL A 225 18.92 38.60 59.04
C VAL A 225 18.38 38.17 60.41
N ILE A 226 17.61 37.08 60.46
CA ILE A 226 17.12 36.46 61.69
C ILE A 226 18.29 35.91 62.52
N LEU A 227 19.23 35.21 61.89
CA LEU A 227 20.41 34.64 62.58
C LEU A 227 21.34 35.72 63.14
N ALA A 228 21.48 36.85 62.44
CA ALA A 228 22.31 37.99 62.83
C ALA A 228 21.64 38.90 63.89
N GLY A 229 20.38 38.62 64.29
CA GLY A 229 19.67 39.40 65.31
C GLY A 229 19.35 40.85 64.92
N SER A 230 19.28 41.14 63.62
CA SER A 230 19.06 42.50 63.12
C SER A 230 17.58 42.81 62.85
N SER A 231 17.16 44.05 63.05
CA SER A 231 15.75 44.48 62.93
C SER A 231 15.27 44.71 61.47
N SER A 232 16.14 44.51 60.47
CA SER A 232 15.85 44.78 59.05
C SER A 232 15.12 43.62 58.33
N ILE A 233 14.17 42.96 58.99
CA ILE A 233 13.47 41.75 58.47
C ILE A 233 12.42 42.11 57.41
N LEU A 234 11.92 43.34 57.43
CA LEU A 234 10.77 43.79 56.64
C LEU A 234 11.05 43.75 55.12
N LEU A 235 12.24 44.17 54.69
CA LEU A 235 12.60 44.21 53.26
C LEU A 235 12.74 42.79 52.65
N PRO A 236 13.48 41.85 53.26
CA PRO A 236 13.48 40.44 52.83
C PRO A 236 12.09 39.79 52.77
N MET A 237 11.21 40.12 53.73
CA MET A 237 9.84 39.60 53.79
C MET A 237 9.00 40.11 52.61
N ILE A 238 9.04 41.42 52.32
CA ILE A 238 8.32 42.00 51.17
C ILE A 238 8.83 41.43 49.86
N VAL A 239 10.16 41.35 49.67
CA VAL A 239 10.76 40.79 48.46
C VAL A 239 10.34 39.34 48.27
N SER A 240 10.35 38.53 49.33
CA SER A 240 9.91 37.13 49.26
C SER A 240 8.42 37.00 48.94
N ALA A 241 7.56 37.77 49.61
CA ALA A 241 6.11 37.71 49.41
C ALA A 241 5.69 38.15 48.00
N THR A 242 6.26 39.26 47.53
CA THR A 242 5.98 39.79 46.17
C THR A 242 6.53 38.87 45.08
N SER A 243 7.76 38.37 45.24
CA SER A 243 8.37 37.42 44.30
C SER A 243 7.61 36.10 44.25
N GLY A 244 7.11 35.60 45.38
CA GLY A 244 6.31 34.38 45.43
C GLY A 244 4.95 34.53 44.75
N ALA A 245 4.24 35.62 45.03
CA ALA A 245 2.94 35.89 44.40
C ALA A 245 3.08 36.10 42.88
N ILE A 246 4.04 36.93 42.45
CA ILE A 246 4.28 37.21 41.02
C ILE A 246 4.82 35.97 40.31
N GLY A 247 5.78 35.26 40.91
CA GLY A 247 6.37 34.04 40.36
C GLY A 247 5.33 32.92 40.21
N GLY A 248 4.50 32.70 41.23
CA GLY A 248 3.42 31.71 41.17
C GLY A 248 2.39 32.03 40.09
N TRP A 249 2.00 33.31 39.95
CA TRP A 249 1.08 33.75 38.91
C TRP A 249 1.68 33.59 37.50
N LEU A 250 2.94 34.01 37.30
CA LEU A 250 3.64 33.91 36.01
C LEU A 250 3.83 32.46 35.58
N LEU A 251 4.24 31.58 36.50
CA LEU A 251 4.39 30.15 36.23
C LEU A 251 3.04 29.50 35.89
N SER A 252 1.98 29.82 36.63
CA SER A 252 0.63 29.30 36.34
C SER A 252 0.12 29.75 34.96
N SER A 253 0.24 31.04 34.65
CA SER A 253 -0.14 31.60 33.35
C SER A 253 0.70 31.02 32.21
N SER A 254 2.00 30.82 32.43
CA SER A 254 2.91 30.18 31.47
C SER A 254 2.48 28.74 31.17
N ARG A 255 2.17 27.95 32.21
CA ARG A 255 1.69 26.57 32.04
C ARG A 255 0.42 26.52 31.21
N GLN A 256 -0.54 27.42 31.46
CA GLN A 256 -1.79 27.49 30.70
C GLN A 256 -1.56 27.89 29.23
N ALA A 257 -0.63 28.82 28.97
CA ALA A 257 -0.31 29.24 27.61
C ALA A 257 0.40 28.12 26.82
N ILE A 258 1.33 27.40 27.45
CA ILE A 258 2.03 26.26 26.84
C ILE A 258 1.06 25.10 26.60
N SER A 259 0.21 24.76 27.57
CA SER A 259 -0.79 23.70 27.37
C SER A 259 -1.76 24.06 26.24
N SER A 260 -2.22 25.31 26.17
CA SER A 260 -3.06 25.76 25.07
C SER A 260 -2.36 25.66 23.72
N PHE A 261 -1.05 25.95 23.65
CA PHE A 261 -0.28 25.79 22.42
C PHE A 261 -0.21 24.33 21.97
N VAL A 262 0.09 23.41 22.91
CA VAL A 262 0.14 21.97 22.63
C VAL A 262 -1.24 21.45 22.20
N ASP A 263 -2.31 21.86 22.89
CA ASP A 263 -3.68 21.46 22.54
C ASP A 263 -4.07 21.96 21.14
N THR A 264 -3.70 23.19 20.78
CA THR A 264 -3.94 23.73 19.43
C THR A 264 -3.14 22.95 18.39
N LEU A 265 -1.86 22.67 18.60
CA LEU A 265 -1.06 21.88 17.66
C LEU A 265 -1.63 20.47 17.45
N THR A 266 -2.01 19.78 18.52
CA THR A 266 -2.59 18.43 18.42
C THR A 266 -3.92 18.46 17.66
N LYS A 267 -4.76 19.49 17.89
CA LYS A 267 -6.02 19.67 17.15
C LYS A 267 -5.79 19.96 15.67
N GLU A 268 -4.81 20.80 15.35
CA GLU A 268 -4.42 21.05 13.95
C GLU A 268 -3.94 19.78 13.28
N GLN A 269 -3.02 19.04 13.90
CA GLN A 269 -2.50 17.79 13.35
C GLN A 269 -3.61 16.77 13.12
N LYS A 270 -4.57 16.65 14.04
CA LYS A 270 -5.74 15.78 13.87
C LYS A 270 -6.62 16.22 12.69
N ARG A 271 -6.90 17.52 12.55
CA ARG A 271 -7.66 18.04 11.38
C ARG A 271 -6.92 17.78 10.06
N LEU A 272 -5.59 17.91 10.05
CA LEU A 272 -4.77 17.61 8.88
C LEU A 272 -4.81 16.12 8.48
N GLN A 273 -4.83 15.23 9.47
CA GLN A 273 -5.02 13.79 9.26
C GLN A 273 -6.42 13.43 8.76
N GLU A 274 -7.44 14.24 9.07
CA GLU A 274 -8.82 14.08 8.57
C GLU A 274 -8.99 14.59 7.14
N ILE A 275 -8.24 15.63 6.72
CA ILE A 275 -8.21 16.11 5.32
C ILE A 275 -7.54 15.06 4.40
N GLY A 276 -6.51 14.39 4.92
CA GLY A 276 -5.86 13.27 4.26
C GLY A 276 -6.57 11.93 4.50
N ASP A 277 -5.97 10.88 3.97
CA ASP A 277 -6.42 9.50 4.15
C ASP A 277 -5.79 8.84 5.41
N ALA A 278 -4.94 9.57 6.14
CA ALA A 278 -4.21 9.06 7.31
C ALA A 278 -5.16 8.57 8.42
N SER A 279 -6.23 9.32 8.71
CA SER A 279 -7.24 8.92 9.70
C SER A 279 -7.98 7.63 9.31
N ARG A 280 -8.29 7.46 8.02
CA ARG A 280 -8.96 6.25 7.51
C ARG A 280 -8.05 5.04 7.56
N VAL A 281 -6.79 5.21 7.12
CA VAL A 281 -5.74 4.20 7.21
C VAL A 281 -5.53 3.77 8.66
N SER A 282 -5.42 4.72 9.60
CA SER A 282 -5.28 4.41 11.03
C SER A 282 -6.47 3.63 11.58
N LYS A 283 -7.70 4.02 11.21
CA LYS A 283 -8.91 3.30 11.62
C LYS A 283 -8.95 1.89 11.04
N SER A 284 -8.57 1.71 9.78
CA SER A 284 -8.48 0.40 9.15
C SER A 284 -7.43 -0.50 9.80
N ILE A 285 -6.32 0.07 10.30
CA ILE A 285 -5.31 -0.67 11.05
C ILE A 285 -5.88 -1.11 12.39
N GLU A 286 -6.49 -0.20 13.16
CA GLU A 286 -7.11 -0.51 14.45
C GLU A 286 -8.20 -1.59 14.32
N GLU A 287 -9.03 -1.53 13.28
CA GLU A 287 -10.08 -2.52 13.01
C GLU A 287 -9.55 -3.91 12.61
N ASN A 288 -8.29 -4.01 12.14
CA ASN A 288 -7.71 -5.25 11.65
C ASN A 288 -6.40 -5.62 12.36
N GLU A 289 -6.10 -5.01 13.51
CA GLU A 289 -4.79 -5.12 14.18
C GLU A 289 -4.41 -6.58 14.44
N ASP A 290 -5.31 -7.35 15.07
CA ASP A 290 -5.09 -8.78 15.37
C ASP A 290 -4.86 -9.62 14.10
N ARG A 291 -5.61 -9.34 13.04
CA ARG A 291 -5.53 -10.06 11.76
C ARG A 291 -4.25 -9.73 11.00
N LEU A 292 -3.83 -8.46 11.02
CA LEU A 292 -2.59 -8.00 10.41
C LEU A 292 -1.37 -8.56 11.14
N HIS A 293 -1.42 -8.61 12.48
CA HIS A 293 -0.38 -9.26 13.28
C HIS A 293 -0.29 -10.75 12.97
N LEU A 294 -1.42 -11.45 12.90
CA LEU A 294 -1.45 -12.87 12.56
C LEU A 294 -0.89 -13.14 11.16
N ILE A 295 -1.22 -12.32 10.16
CA ILE A 295 -0.60 -12.40 8.83
C ILE A 295 0.90 -12.16 8.91
N GLY A 296 1.36 -11.18 9.68
CA GLY A 296 2.78 -10.92 9.86
C GLY A 296 3.53 -12.13 10.44
N ASP A 297 2.95 -12.76 11.47
CA ASP A 297 3.51 -13.95 12.11
C ASP A 297 3.52 -15.15 11.15
N LEU A 298 2.42 -15.37 10.43
CA LEU A 298 2.34 -16.40 9.40
C LEU A 298 3.35 -16.14 8.28
N ASN A 299 3.46 -14.91 7.79
CA ASN A 299 4.41 -14.53 6.76
C ASN A 299 5.86 -14.81 7.20
N PHE A 300 6.20 -14.48 8.43
CA PHE A 300 7.52 -14.73 8.99
C PHE A 300 7.86 -16.22 9.11
N ILE A 301 6.89 -17.07 9.47
CA ILE A 301 7.09 -18.50 9.74
C ILE A 301 6.94 -19.35 8.47
N VAL A 302 5.85 -19.14 7.72
CA VAL A 302 5.45 -19.96 6.57
C VAL A 302 6.33 -19.67 5.36
N SER A 303 6.71 -18.41 5.13
CA SER A 303 7.52 -18.06 3.96
C SER A 303 8.86 -18.83 3.90
N PRO A 304 9.69 -18.88 4.96
CA PRO A 304 10.90 -19.71 4.95
C PRO A 304 10.64 -21.21 4.79
N LEU A 305 9.54 -21.74 5.35
CA LEU A 305 9.19 -23.16 5.22
C LEU A 305 8.81 -23.51 3.78
N ILE A 306 8.01 -22.67 3.12
CA ILE A 306 7.67 -22.85 1.70
C ILE A 306 8.92 -22.73 0.82
N ALA A 307 9.84 -21.80 1.11
CA ALA A 307 11.12 -21.73 0.40
C ALA A 307 11.97 -23.01 0.60
N ALA A 308 11.93 -23.61 1.78
CA ALA A 308 12.61 -24.89 2.04
C ALA A 308 11.93 -26.06 1.29
N ALA A 309 10.60 -26.06 1.21
CA ALA A 309 9.84 -27.04 0.42
C ALA A 309 10.17 -26.91 -1.08
N ALA A 310 10.21 -25.69 -1.62
CA ALA A 310 10.61 -25.42 -3.00
C ALA A 310 11.99 -26.00 -3.33
N ASN A 311 12.96 -25.82 -2.42
CA ASN A 311 14.30 -26.41 -2.57
C ASN A 311 14.29 -27.94 -2.52
N ALA A 312 13.42 -28.58 -1.73
CA ALA A 312 13.30 -30.03 -1.68
C ALA A 312 12.70 -30.60 -2.98
N ILE A 313 11.72 -29.91 -3.56
CA ILE A 313 11.14 -30.24 -4.87
C ILE A 313 12.18 -30.14 -5.98
N GLY A 314 12.99 -29.07 -5.97
CA GLY A 314 14.09 -28.92 -6.91
C GLY A 314 15.07 -30.08 -6.90
N ASN A 315 15.24 -30.74 -5.75
CA ASN A 315 16.08 -31.92 -5.56
C ASN A 315 15.35 -33.27 -5.72
N THR A 316 14.10 -33.27 -6.21
CA THR A 316 13.24 -34.46 -6.41
C THR A 316 12.97 -35.29 -5.14
N ASP A 317 13.02 -34.67 -3.96
CA ASP A 317 12.77 -35.32 -2.67
C ASP A 317 11.32 -35.07 -2.22
N VAL A 318 10.42 -35.98 -2.62
CA VAL A 318 8.97 -35.87 -2.36
C VAL A 318 8.67 -35.97 -0.88
N ASP A 319 9.29 -36.94 -0.20
CA ASP A 319 9.06 -37.20 1.23
C ASP A 319 9.46 -35.99 2.07
N LYS A 320 10.62 -35.37 1.76
CA LYS A 320 11.07 -34.16 2.43
C LYS A 320 10.18 -32.95 2.12
N THR A 321 9.74 -32.80 0.86
CA THR A 321 8.82 -31.74 0.47
C THR A 321 7.53 -31.80 1.27
N VAL A 322 6.89 -32.98 1.30
CA VAL A 322 5.62 -33.16 2.00
C VAL A 322 5.82 -33.02 3.51
N THR A 323 6.93 -33.52 4.07
CA THR A 323 7.24 -33.31 5.50
C THR A 323 7.34 -31.82 5.86
N ILE A 324 7.97 -31.00 5.02
CA ILE A 324 8.04 -29.54 5.22
C ILE A 324 6.67 -28.90 5.02
N ALA A 325 5.88 -29.34 4.03
CA ALA A 325 4.51 -28.87 3.83
C ALA A 325 3.60 -29.20 5.02
N CYS A 326 3.73 -30.38 5.63
CA CYS A 326 3.05 -30.73 6.88
C CYS A 326 3.43 -29.79 8.02
N SER A 327 4.70 -29.36 8.09
CA SER A 327 5.13 -28.37 9.08
C SER A 327 4.45 -27.01 8.84
N VAL A 328 4.19 -26.63 7.59
CA VAL A 328 3.41 -25.43 7.26
C VAL A 328 1.96 -25.59 7.73
N LEU A 329 1.33 -26.75 7.50
CA LEU A 329 -0.03 -27.02 7.97
C LEU A 329 -0.11 -26.96 9.50
N ASP A 330 0.84 -27.57 10.21
CA ASP A 330 0.91 -27.57 11.66
C ASP A 330 1.02 -26.14 12.22
N GLU A 331 1.85 -25.28 11.61
CA GLU A 331 1.98 -23.88 12.01
C GLU A 331 0.68 -23.09 11.75
N CYS A 332 -0.01 -23.34 10.64
CA CYS A 332 -1.31 -22.75 10.36
C CYS A 332 -2.36 -23.19 11.41
N VAL A 333 -2.40 -24.47 11.76
CA VAL A 333 -3.31 -25.00 12.80
C VAL A 333 -2.97 -24.44 14.19
N ARG A 334 -1.67 -24.29 14.50
CA ARG A 334 -1.19 -23.77 15.78
C ARG A 334 -1.54 -22.30 15.98
N LEU A 335 -1.45 -21.50 14.92
CA LEU A 335 -1.72 -20.06 14.93
C LEU A 335 -3.20 -19.71 14.70
N SER A 336 -4.04 -20.70 14.39
CA SER A 336 -5.47 -20.51 14.22
C SER A 336 -6.15 -19.98 15.49
N PRO A 337 -6.94 -18.90 15.41
CA PRO A 337 -7.72 -18.41 16.53
C PRO A 337 -8.81 -19.43 16.92
N PHE A 338 -8.94 -19.70 18.22
CA PHE A 338 -9.78 -20.78 18.75
C PHE A 338 -11.29 -20.61 18.56
N ASP A 339 -11.76 -19.41 18.16
CA ASP A 339 -13.18 -19.01 18.11
C ASP A 339 -13.70 -18.79 16.68
N SER A 340 -13.18 -19.49 15.68
CA SER A 340 -13.87 -19.52 14.38
C SER A 340 -15.18 -20.31 14.55
N ASP A 341 -16.28 -19.59 14.80
CA ASP A 341 -17.69 -20.04 14.76
C ASP A 341 -18.09 -20.50 13.33
N SER A 342 -17.20 -21.23 12.64
CA SER A 342 -17.48 -21.76 11.32
C SER A 342 -18.62 -22.75 11.45
N LYS A 343 -19.76 -22.40 10.85
CA LYS A 343 -20.98 -23.23 10.81
C LYS A 343 -20.81 -24.45 9.90
N THR A 344 -19.59 -24.79 9.50
CA THR A 344 -19.23 -25.92 8.67
C THR A 344 -19.37 -27.22 9.47
N LEU A 345 -20.62 -27.70 9.44
CA LEU A 345 -21.20 -28.86 10.12
C LEU A 345 -20.56 -30.22 9.81
N LEU A 346 -19.42 -30.31 9.13
CA LEU A 346 -18.98 -31.53 8.45
C LEU A 346 -17.57 -32.06 8.78
N MET A 347 -16.81 -31.45 9.71
CA MET A 347 -15.43 -31.89 9.94
C MET A 347 -15.21 -32.54 11.31
N GLY A 348 -15.04 -33.86 11.30
CA GLY A 348 -14.66 -34.67 12.46
C GLY A 348 -13.21 -34.49 12.91
N ASP A 349 -12.34 -33.93 12.06
CA ASP A 349 -10.97 -33.58 12.40
C ASP A 349 -10.86 -32.14 12.94
N THR A 350 -10.38 -32.03 14.18
CA THR A 350 -10.15 -30.74 14.85
C THR A 350 -9.03 -29.93 14.21
N GLY A 351 -8.03 -30.58 13.61
CA GLY A 351 -6.91 -29.90 12.94
C GLY A 351 -7.39 -29.22 11.67
N LEU A 352 -8.08 -29.98 10.80
CA LEU A 352 -8.66 -29.45 9.57
C LEU A 352 -9.65 -28.30 9.83
N ARG A 353 -10.50 -28.41 10.87
CA ARG A 353 -11.41 -27.31 11.25
C ARG A 353 -10.65 -26.03 11.60
N LYS A 354 -9.58 -26.14 12.40
CA LYS A 354 -8.73 -25.00 12.75
C LYS A 354 -8.01 -24.43 11.54
N PHE A 355 -7.55 -25.28 10.64
CA PHE A 355 -6.90 -24.88 9.41
C PHE A 355 -7.85 -24.07 8.53
N ILE A 356 -9.02 -24.60 8.18
CA ILE A 356 -10.03 -23.87 7.38
C ILE A 356 -10.50 -22.60 8.11
N GLY A 357 -10.77 -22.70 9.41
CA GLY A 357 -11.18 -21.57 10.25
C GLY A 357 -10.17 -20.42 10.27
N LEU A 358 -8.87 -20.70 10.15
CA LEU A 358 -7.84 -19.67 10.01
C LEU A 358 -8.03 -18.86 8.72
N PHE A 359 -8.22 -19.54 7.58
CA PHE A 359 -8.40 -18.86 6.31
C PHE A 359 -9.70 -18.04 6.30
N GLU A 360 -10.78 -18.59 6.86
CA GLU A 360 -12.07 -17.87 6.99
C GLU A 360 -11.91 -16.62 7.87
N TYR A 361 -11.24 -16.76 9.02
CA TYR A 361 -11.01 -15.66 9.94
C TYR A 361 -10.23 -14.51 9.30
N LEU A 362 -9.25 -14.86 8.45
CA LEU A 362 -8.43 -13.92 7.70
C LEU A 362 -9.10 -13.43 6.39
N GLY A 363 -10.31 -13.91 6.09
CA GLY A 363 -11.10 -13.44 4.94
C GLY A 363 -10.52 -13.83 3.58
N GLY A 364 -9.86 -14.99 3.50
CA GLY A 364 -9.46 -15.59 2.23
C GLY A 364 -10.68 -15.96 1.39
N ASN A 365 -10.60 -15.81 0.07
CA ASN A 365 -11.58 -16.40 -0.83
C ASN A 365 -11.25 -17.89 -0.97
N ILE A 366 -11.91 -18.74 -0.19
CA ILE A 366 -11.50 -20.14 -0.03
C ILE A 366 -12.44 -21.04 -0.82
N GLU A 367 -11.87 -21.86 -1.70
CA GLU A 367 -12.53 -23.06 -2.19
C GLU A 367 -12.37 -24.16 -1.14
N GLU A 368 -13.30 -24.20 -0.16
CA GLU A 368 -13.21 -25.03 1.05
C GLU A 368 -12.87 -26.50 0.73
N GLU A 369 -13.47 -27.05 -0.33
CA GLU A 369 -13.28 -28.42 -0.77
C GLU A 369 -11.85 -28.70 -1.24
N ARG A 370 -11.26 -27.81 -2.05
CA ARG A 370 -9.89 -27.99 -2.59
C ARG A 370 -8.85 -27.83 -1.50
N LEU A 371 -9.00 -26.82 -0.65
CA LEU A 371 -8.10 -26.57 0.45
C LEU A 371 -8.15 -27.70 1.50
N SER A 372 -9.33 -28.26 1.75
CA SER A 372 -9.51 -29.43 2.61
C SER A 372 -8.85 -30.67 2.02
N LEU A 373 -9.00 -30.89 0.71
CA LEU A 373 -8.37 -32.00 0.00
C LEU A 373 -6.84 -31.90 0.03
N ALA A 374 -6.28 -30.69 -0.13
CA ALA A 374 -4.85 -30.44 0.00
C ALA A 374 -4.34 -30.74 1.42
N TYR A 375 -5.07 -30.31 2.46
CA TYR A 375 -4.73 -30.62 3.85
C TYR A 375 -4.71 -32.13 4.11
N VAL A 376 -5.75 -32.85 3.69
CA VAL A 376 -5.86 -34.31 3.90
C VAL A 376 -4.83 -35.07 3.08
N GLY A 377 -4.58 -34.65 1.84
CA GLY A 377 -3.59 -35.28 0.96
C GLY A 377 -2.16 -35.16 1.50
N LEU A 378 -1.77 -33.95 1.93
CA LEU A 378 -0.44 -33.71 2.50
C LEU A 378 -0.25 -34.39 3.87
N SER A 379 -1.21 -34.24 4.79
CA SER A 379 -1.15 -34.89 6.10
C SER A 379 -1.24 -36.42 6.02
N GLY A 380 -1.98 -36.94 5.04
CA GLY A 380 -2.15 -38.37 4.77
C GLY A 380 -0.90 -39.05 4.23
N HIS A 381 0.05 -38.31 3.64
CA HIS A 381 1.28 -38.86 3.05
C HIS A 381 2.10 -39.72 4.04
N LEU A 382 2.11 -39.33 5.32
CA LEU A 382 2.80 -40.07 6.38
C LEU A 382 2.20 -41.47 6.62
N SER A 383 0.92 -41.67 6.30
CA SER A 383 0.20 -42.95 6.44
C SER A 383 0.16 -43.72 5.12
N ARG A 384 0.02 -43.01 3.99
CA ARG A 384 0.03 -43.57 2.64
C ARG A 384 0.81 -42.63 1.72
N PRO A 385 1.99 -43.02 1.23
CA PRO A 385 2.78 -42.19 0.33
C PRO A 385 1.95 -41.81 -0.90
N ILE A 386 1.90 -40.51 -1.19
CA ILE A 386 1.27 -39.94 -2.39
C ILE A 386 2.30 -39.81 -3.51
N ALA A 387 1.83 -39.88 -4.76
CA ALA A 387 2.68 -39.69 -5.94
C ALA A 387 3.15 -38.23 -6.06
N PHE A 388 4.23 -37.99 -6.80
CA PHE A 388 4.79 -36.64 -6.96
C PHE A 388 3.78 -35.65 -7.57
N GLY A 389 3.08 -36.03 -8.65
CA GLY A 389 2.08 -35.17 -9.28
C GLY A 389 0.93 -34.78 -8.33
N GLU A 390 0.53 -35.69 -7.44
CA GLU A 390 -0.46 -35.41 -6.40
C GLU A 390 0.09 -34.46 -5.32
N ALA A 391 1.34 -34.66 -4.89
CA ALA A 391 2.01 -33.77 -3.94
C ALA A 391 2.18 -32.34 -4.50
N VAL A 392 2.51 -32.22 -5.77
CA VAL A 392 2.61 -30.95 -6.50
C VAL A 392 1.26 -30.25 -6.55
N ALA A 393 0.18 -30.96 -6.88
CA ALA A 393 -1.17 -30.38 -6.92
C ALA A 393 -1.61 -29.83 -5.56
N HIS A 394 -1.47 -30.62 -4.49
CA HIS A 394 -1.85 -30.20 -3.13
C HIS A 394 -0.98 -29.04 -2.63
N LEU A 395 0.33 -29.06 -2.93
CA LEU A 395 1.23 -27.97 -2.53
C LEU A 395 0.93 -26.69 -3.32
N THR A 396 0.60 -26.78 -4.61
CA THR A 396 0.21 -25.64 -5.42
C THR A 396 -1.03 -24.96 -4.85
N GLU A 397 -2.04 -25.75 -4.46
CA GLU A 397 -3.26 -25.25 -3.83
C GLU A 397 -2.97 -24.54 -2.49
N LEU A 398 -2.14 -25.16 -1.65
CA LEU A 398 -1.71 -24.58 -0.38
C LEU A 398 -0.95 -23.27 -0.57
N VAL A 399 0.01 -23.22 -1.50
CA VAL A 399 0.82 -22.04 -1.81
C VAL A 399 -0.03 -20.89 -2.33
N ASN A 400 -0.94 -21.18 -3.27
CA ASN A 400 -1.85 -20.18 -3.82
C ASN A 400 -2.77 -19.62 -2.74
N SER A 401 -3.33 -20.50 -1.90
CA SER A 401 -4.19 -20.09 -0.78
C SER A 401 -3.45 -19.22 0.22
N LEU A 402 -2.22 -19.60 0.62
CA LEU A 402 -1.39 -18.82 1.54
C LEU A 402 -0.97 -17.47 0.95
N TYR A 403 -0.69 -17.42 -0.35
CA TYR A 403 -0.40 -16.17 -1.03
C TYR A 403 -1.62 -15.27 -1.10
N ASP A 404 -2.78 -15.80 -1.48
CA ASP A 404 -4.02 -15.03 -1.57
C ASP A 404 -4.46 -14.48 -0.21
N LEU A 405 -4.08 -15.15 0.89
CA LEU A 405 -4.25 -14.68 2.27
C LEU A 405 -3.26 -13.58 2.68
N GLY A 406 -2.12 -13.45 1.97
CA GLY A 406 -1.01 -12.56 2.32
C GLY A 406 0.01 -13.18 3.30
N ALA A 407 -0.14 -14.46 3.63
CA ALA A 407 0.77 -15.21 4.49
C ALA A 407 2.04 -15.69 3.76
N LEU A 408 2.14 -15.52 2.45
CA LEU A 408 3.32 -15.87 1.67
C LEU A 408 3.86 -14.64 0.94
N ARG A 409 5.18 -14.43 1.00
CA ARG A 409 5.82 -13.34 0.25
C ARG A 409 5.82 -13.61 -1.26
N PRO A 410 5.63 -12.58 -2.10
CA PRO A 410 5.55 -12.76 -3.55
C PRO A 410 6.80 -13.32 -4.22
N ASP A 411 7.99 -12.95 -3.73
CA ASP A 411 9.27 -13.47 -4.22
C ASP A 411 9.39 -14.99 -4.03
N ILE A 412 8.90 -15.49 -2.89
CA ILE A 412 8.90 -16.92 -2.59
C ILE A 412 7.83 -17.66 -3.37
N LYS A 413 6.66 -17.05 -3.58
CA LYS A 413 5.64 -17.60 -4.48
C LYS A 413 6.18 -17.78 -5.90
N ALA A 414 6.77 -16.73 -6.46
CA ALA A 414 7.34 -16.80 -7.81
C ALA A 414 8.40 -17.91 -7.91
N SER A 415 9.28 -18.02 -6.91
CA SER A 415 10.30 -19.06 -6.87
C SER A 415 9.72 -20.48 -6.82
N ILE A 416 8.68 -20.73 -6.00
CA ILE A 416 8.09 -22.07 -5.93
C ILE A 416 7.28 -22.40 -7.18
N ASP A 417 6.55 -21.43 -7.74
CA ASP A 417 5.84 -21.60 -9.01
C ASP A 417 6.82 -21.95 -10.14
N ASP A 418 7.98 -21.29 -10.21
CA ASP A 418 9.04 -21.60 -11.17
C ASP A 418 9.55 -23.04 -11.01
N HIS A 419 9.78 -23.48 -9.76
CA HIS A 419 10.23 -24.85 -9.47
C HIS A 419 9.17 -25.90 -9.82
N LEU A 420 7.90 -25.64 -9.49
CA LEU A 420 6.78 -26.54 -9.78
C LEU A 420 6.52 -26.62 -11.29
N ASN A 421 6.56 -25.50 -12.00
CA ASN A 421 6.37 -25.45 -13.46
C ASN A 421 7.53 -26.13 -14.20
N TYR A 422 8.78 -25.87 -13.79
CA TYR A 422 9.94 -26.52 -14.38
C TYR A 422 9.86 -28.05 -14.23
N LYS A 423 9.48 -28.53 -13.04
CA LYS A 423 9.36 -29.97 -12.77
C LYS A 423 8.14 -30.61 -13.43
N GLY A 424 7.00 -29.93 -13.46
CA GLY A 424 5.84 -30.39 -14.22
C GLY A 424 6.15 -30.54 -15.71
N LEU A 425 6.93 -29.62 -16.28
CA LEU A 425 7.41 -29.72 -17.66
C LEU A 425 8.39 -30.88 -17.85
N GLU A 426 9.32 -31.09 -16.90
CA GLU A 426 10.29 -32.19 -16.95
C GLU A 426 9.59 -33.57 -16.92
N GLU A 427 8.57 -33.74 -16.08
CA GLU A 427 7.78 -34.98 -16.04
C GLU A 427 6.92 -35.18 -17.28
N ALA A 428 6.25 -34.13 -17.76
CA ALA A 428 5.47 -34.21 -18.99
C ALA A 428 6.35 -34.58 -20.20
N LEU A 429 7.57 -34.03 -20.28
CA LEU A 429 8.54 -34.41 -21.31
C LEU A 429 8.99 -35.87 -21.18
N GLN A 430 9.22 -36.36 -19.97
CA GLN A 430 9.57 -37.77 -19.75
C GLN A 430 8.42 -38.73 -20.08
N GLU A 431 7.17 -38.32 -19.81
CA GLU A 431 5.98 -39.10 -20.16
C GLU A 431 5.78 -39.13 -21.68
N ILE A 432 5.93 -37.99 -22.37
CA ILE A 432 5.92 -37.91 -23.83
C ILE A 432 7.05 -38.74 -24.44
N ASP A 433 8.27 -38.63 -23.93
CA ASP A 433 9.41 -39.42 -24.42
C ASP A 433 9.19 -40.93 -24.23
N LYS A 434 8.51 -41.31 -23.15
CA LYS A 434 8.15 -42.70 -22.86
C LYS A 434 7.01 -43.20 -23.75
N GLU A 435 6.02 -42.37 -24.05
CA GLU A 435 4.94 -42.66 -25.01
C GLU A 435 5.49 -42.80 -26.43
N ILE A 436 6.33 -41.85 -26.88
CA ILE A 436 7.02 -41.90 -28.19
C ILE A 436 7.93 -43.12 -28.30
N ALA A 437 8.64 -43.48 -27.21
CA ALA A 437 9.44 -44.69 -27.17
C ALA A 437 8.58 -45.96 -27.20
N SER A 438 7.41 -45.96 -26.56
CA SER A 438 6.48 -47.11 -26.58
C SER A 438 5.75 -47.30 -27.92
N ASP A 439 5.56 -46.23 -28.69
CA ASP A 439 5.03 -46.29 -30.07
C ASP A 439 6.06 -46.80 -31.09
N SER A 440 7.30 -47.07 -30.67
CA SER A 440 8.40 -47.49 -31.54
C SER A 440 8.71 -49.00 -31.55
N GLU A 441 7.95 -49.84 -30.83
CA GLU A 441 8.10 -51.31 -30.86
C GLU A 441 6.88 -52.03 -31.46
N SER A 442 6.84 -52.11 -32.79
CA SER A 442 6.71 -53.39 -33.52
C SER A 442 6.94 -53.20 -35.02
N PRO A 443 8.04 -53.69 -35.62
CA PRO A 443 8.03 -53.98 -37.05
C PRO A 443 7.20 -55.26 -37.26
N PRO A 444 6.26 -55.28 -38.23
CA PRO A 444 5.64 -56.52 -38.65
C PRO A 444 6.71 -57.40 -39.33
N ASP A 445 6.96 -58.57 -38.76
CA ASP A 445 7.75 -59.61 -39.40
C ASP A 445 6.90 -60.21 -40.52
N ASP A 446 7.17 -59.79 -41.75
CA ASP A 446 6.49 -60.28 -42.94
C ASP A 446 7.13 -61.59 -43.45
N THR A 447 6.23 -62.52 -43.80
CA THR A 447 6.32 -63.55 -44.86
C THR A 447 7.12 -64.84 -44.65
N GLU A 448 6.38 -65.95 -44.50
CA GLU A 448 6.54 -67.10 -45.40
C GLU A 448 5.18 -67.53 -46.00
N LEU A 449 5.12 -67.50 -47.33
CA LEU A 449 4.08 -68.11 -48.15
C LEU A 449 4.17 -69.64 -48.07
N THR A 450 3.07 -70.32 -47.76
CA THR A 450 2.68 -71.55 -48.44
C THR A 450 1.17 -71.70 -48.54
N THR A 451 0.68 -71.68 -49.78
CA THR A 451 -0.61 -72.20 -50.24
C THR A 451 -0.74 -73.70 -49.96
N GLU A 452 -1.82 -74.12 -49.30
CA GLU A 452 -2.49 -75.40 -49.58
C GLU A 452 -4.02 -75.25 -49.44
N VAL A 453 -4.71 -75.82 -50.42
CA VAL A 453 -6.16 -75.82 -50.64
C VAL A 453 -6.80 -76.97 -49.87
N SER A 454 -7.93 -76.77 -49.18
CA SER A 454 -9.03 -77.76 -49.18
C SER A 454 -10.33 -77.21 -48.60
N ASN A 455 -11.39 -77.37 -49.38
CA ASN A 455 -12.81 -77.17 -49.04
C ASN A 455 -13.26 -77.95 -47.80
N HIS A 456 -14.22 -77.40 -47.03
CA HIS A 456 -15.52 -78.06 -46.82
C HIS A 456 -16.55 -77.13 -46.15
N ASP A 457 -17.70 -76.94 -46.82
CA ASP A 457 -18.96 -76.48 -46.21
C ASP A 457 -19.39 -77.39 -45.05
N LYS A 458 -19.94 -76.78 -43.98
CA LYS A 458 -21.18 -77.23 -43.33
C LYS A 458 -21.71 -76.25 -42.28
N GLU A 459 -22.98 -75.89 -42.47
CA GLU A 459 -23.91 -75.23 -41.55
C GLU A 459 -23.96 -75.91 -40.16
N LYS A 460 -24.07 -75.11 -39.09
CA LYS A 460 -25.26 -75.06 -38.21
C LYS A 460 -25.11 -74.12 -37.01
N GLU A 461 -26.12 -73.25 -36.90
CA GLU A 461 -26.83 -72.74 -35.70
C GLU A 461 -26.25 -73.02 -34.30
N SER A 462 -26.01 -71.94 -33.54
CA SER A 462 -26.66 -71.76 -32.22
C SER A 462 -26.58 -70.30 -31.72
N SER A 463 -27.77 -69.69 -31.61
CA SER A 463 -28.25 -68.76 -30.57
C SER A 463 -27.30 -67.71 -29.97
N ASP A 464 -27.63 -66.43 -30.20
CA ASP A 464 -27.10 -65.29 -29.48
C ASP A 464 -28.25 -64.40 -28.98
N PRO A 465 -28.31 -64.07 -27.66
CA PRO A 465 -28.95 -62.84 -27.25
C PRO A 465 -28.04 -61.96 -26.35
N THR A 466 -28.09 -60.67 -26.68
CA THR A 466 -27.95 -59.45 -25.83
C THR A 466 -26.57 -58.87 -25.46
N LYS A 467 -26.36 -57.65 -26.01
CA LYS A 467 -26.05 -56.34 -25.34
C LYS A 467 -24.61 -55.96 -24.94
N SER A 468 -24.14 -54.88 -25.57
CA SER A 468 -23.55 -53.63 -25.02
C SER A 468 -23.28 -52.73 -26.25
N ILE A 469 -23.98 -51.62 -26.55
CA ILE A 469 -24.27 -50.37 -25.81
C ILE A 469 -22.99 -49.75 -25.27
N GLU A 470 -22.41 -48.78 -26.00
CA GLU A 470 -21.64 -47.66 -25.42
C GLU A 470 -21.17 -46.54 -26.39
N GLU A 471 -21.71 -46.41 -27.62
CA GLU A 471 -21.29 -45.30 -28.52
C GLU A 471 -22.42 -44.34 -28.97
N ASP A 472 -23.67 -44.53 -28.55
CA ASP A 472 -24.81 -43.69 -29.02
C ASP A 472 -25.36 -42.68 -27.99
N GLU A 473 -24.87 -42.64 -26.73
CA GLU A 473 -25.41 -41.72 -25.70
C GLU A 473 -24.76 -40.31 -25.71
N LEU A 474 -23.58 -40.12 -26.32
CA LEU A 474 -22.95 -38.80 -26.39
C LEU A 474 -23.50 -37.92 -27.53
N SER A 475 -24.03 -38.55 -28.59
CA SER A 475 -24.56 -37.84 -29.76
C SER A 475 -25.99 -37.31 -29.53
N ASP A 476 -26.77 -37.93 -28.64
CA ASP A 476 -28.13 -37.52 -28.32
C ASP A 476 -28.20 -36.39 -27.27
N MET A 477 -27.17 -36.21 -26.43
CA MET A 477 -27.11 -35.10 -25.46
C MET A 477 -26.75 -33.75 -26.09
N MET A 478 -25.98 -33.72 -27.17
CA MET A 478 -25.61 -32.46 -27.85
C MET A 478 -26.75 -31.85 -28.67
N LEU A 479 -27.81 -32.61 -28.97
CA LEU A 479 -28.95 -32.16 -29.78
C LEU A 479 -30.14 -31.64 -28.97
N GLN A 480 -30.11 -31.74 -27.63
CA GLN A 480 -31.21 -31.27 -26.74
C GLN A 480 -30.92 -29.96 -25.99
N ALA A 481 -29.75 -29.34 -26.17
CA ALA A 481 -29.42 -28.04 -25.55
C ALA A 481 -29.68 -26.83 -26.46
N SER A 482 -30.38 -27.00 -27.59
CA SER A 482 -30.66 -25.92 -28.54
C SER A 482 -32.00 -26.10 -29.22
N ILE A 483 -33.11 -25.93 -28.48
CA ILE A 483 -34.43 -25.49 -28.97
C ILE A 483 -35.19 -24.90 -27.77
N ASP A 484 -35.67 -23.66 -27.94
CA ASP A 484 -36.38 -22.82 -26.98
C ASP A 484 -37.74 -23.39 -26.52
N GLU A 485 -38.14 -23.06 -25.29
CA GLU A 485 -39.56 -22.94 -24.89
C GLU A 485 -39.85 -21.52 -24.39
N ASP A 486 -40.52 -20.75 -25.25
CA ASP A 486 -41.52 -19.77 -24.85
C ASP A 486 -42.65 -20.46 -24.08
N VAL A 487 -43.26 -19.79 -23.08
CA VAL A 487 -44.73 -19.59 -22.94
C VAL A 487 -45.11 -18.82 -21.65
N SER A 488 -45.83 -17.71 -21.90
CA SER A 488 -46.96 -17.05 -21.18
C SER A 488 -46.82 -16.19 -19.91
N GLU A 489 -47.20 -14.91 -20.11
CA GLU A 489 -48.05 -14.02 -19.29
C GLU A 489 -49.13 -14.75 -18.44
N ALA A 490 -49.60 -14.34 -17.26
CA ALA A 490 -49.80 -13.05 -16.59
C ALA A 490 -49.79 -13.27 -15.05
N ASP A 491 -49.39 -12.31 -14.21
CA ASP A 491 -50.31 -11.33 -13.60
C ASP A 491 -49.54 -10.10 -13.07
N ILE A 492 -50.17 -8.94 -13.24
CA ILE A 492 -49.70 -7.57 -13.02
C ILE A 492 -50.05 -7.09 -11.60
N VAL A 493 -49.14 -6.43 -10.87
CA VAL A 493 -49.40 -5.22 -10.05
C VAL A 493 -48.12 -4.37 -9.89
N ASP A 494 -48.12 -3.16 -10.48
CA ASP A 494 -47.57 -1.83 -10.10
C ASP A 494 -46.43 -1.71 -9.03
N ASP A 495 -45.45 -0.79 -9.08
CA ASP A 495 -45.21 0.43 -9.86
C ASP A 495 -43.73 0.90 -9.65
N GLU A 496 -43.29 1.89 -10.44
CA GLU A 496 -42.05 2.69 -10.34
C GLU A 496 -40.75 2.13 -10.96
N ASN A 497 -40.73 2.10 -12.29
CA ASN A 497 -39.51 2.13 -13.08
C ASN A 497 -39.22 3.57 -13.55
N ILE A 498 -38.31 4.29 -12.89
CA ILE A 498 -37.70 5.50 -13.45
C ILE A 498 -36.43 5.09 -14.19
N VAL A 499 -36.56 4.85 -15.49
CA VAL A 499 -35.43 4.80 -16.41
C VAL A 499 -35.00 6.25 -16.71
N VAL A 500 -33.94 6.72 -16.05
CA VAL A 500 -33.27 7.97 -16.45
C VAL A 500 -32.24 7.65 -17.54
N VAL A 501 -32.63 7.91 -18.78
CA VAL A 501 -31.74 7.92 -19.94
C VAL A 501 -30.72 9.06 -19.75
N ALA A 502 -29.44 8.69 -19.80
CA ALA A 502 -28.30 9.60 -19.81
C ALA A 502 -28.26 10.43 -21.11
N ALA A 503 -29.10 11.47 -21.18
CA ALA A 503 -29.00 12.54 -22.17
C ALA A 503 -29.40 13.92 -21.61
N ASP A 504 -29.98 14.00 -20.41
CA ASP A 504 -30.59 15.24 -19.91
C ASP A 504 -29.76 16.04 -18.87
N ILE A 505 -28.54 15.59 -18.53
CA ILE A 505 -27.66 16.34 -17.60
C ILE A 505 -26.94 17.50 -18.31
N VAL A 506 -26.87 17.50 -19.64
CA VAL A 506 -26.20 18.56 -20.42
C VAL A 506 -27.13 19.73 -20.77
N ALA A 507 -28.47 19.55 -20.70
CA ALA A 507 -29.43 20.62 -20.94
C ALA A 507 -29.78 21.44 -19.67
N GLY A 508 -29.46 20.94 -18.47
CA GLY A 508 -29.78 21.57 -17.19
C GLY A 508 -28.85 22.70 -16.74
N GLN A 509 -27.65 22.85 -17.33
CA GLN A 509 -26.67 23.87 -16.89
C GLN A 509 -26.62 25.15 -17.74
N GLN A 510 -27.43 25.26 -18.81
CA GLN A 510 -27.45 26.48 -19.65
C GLN A 510 -28.59 27.46 -19.33
N LYS A 511 -29.46 27.21 -18.34
CA LYS A 511 -30.61 28.10 -18.04
C LYS A 511 -30.53 28.94 -16.76
N MET A 512 -29.37 28.99 -16.08
CA MET A 512 -29.12 29.95 -15.00
C MET A 512 -27.86 30.79 -15.25
N ARG A 513 -27.84 31.48 -16.39
CA ARG A 513 -27.02 32.68 -16.59
C ARG A 513 -27.91 33.75 -17.19
N ASN A 514 -28.59 34.52 -16.33
CA ASN A 514 -29.05 35.86 -16.64
C ASN A 514 -29.54 36.57 -15.36
N THR A 515 -28.58 37.02 -14.56
CA THR A 515 -28.77 38.14 -13.64
C THR A 515 -27.45 38.89 -13.52
N LYS A 516 -27.37 40.04 -14.21
CA LYS A 516 -26.35 41.08 -13.95
C LYS A 516 -26.48 41.58 -12.51
N PRO A 517 -25.37 42.04 -11.91
CA PRO A 517 -25.30 43.49 -11.72
C PRO A 517 -23.96 44.11 -12.13
N LYS A 518 -24.04 45.44 -12.21
CA LYS A 518 -23.13 46.45 -12.77
C LYS A 518 -21.91 46.76 -11.90
N ASP A 519 -20.84 47.10 -12.64
CA ASP A 519 -19.88 48.20 -12.48
C ASP A 519 -18.84 48.28 -11.33
N SER A 520 -17.60 48.48 -11.83
CA SER A 520 -16.45 49.22 -11.28
C SER A 520 -15.65 48.50 -10.18
N THR A 521 -14.36 48.20 -10.33
CA THR A 521 -13.27 49.01 -10.90
C THR A 521 -12.21 48.12 -11.55
N GLN A 522 -11.70 48.61 -12.68
CA GLN A 522 -10.53 48.08 -13.38
C GLN A 522 -9.26 48.32 -12.55
N LEU A 523 -8.37 47.33 -12.51
CA LEU A 523 -6.92 47.55 -12.53
C LEU A 523 -6.27 46.33 -13.18
N SER A 524 -6.07 46.48 -14.48
CA SER A 524 -5.03 45.81 -15.25
C SER A 524 -3.68 46.10 -14.62
N LEU A 525 -2.81 45.09 -14.50
CA LEU A 525 -1.38 45.21 -14.79
C LEU A 525 -0.79 43.80 -14.94
N LEU A 526 -0.63 43.42 -16.21
CA LEU A 526 0.39 42.49 -16.69
C LEU A 526 1.78 43.09 -16.46
N ASP A 527 2.73 42.18 -16.33
CA ASP A 527 4.18 42.33 -16.47
C ASP A 527 4.92 43.09 -15.36
N ASP A 528 5.74 42.34 -14.59
CA ASP A 528 7.18 42.57 -14.51
C ASP A 528 7.87 41.35 -13.87
N TYR A 529 8.46 40.53 -14.74
CA TYR A 529 9.55 39.61 -14.40
C TYR A 529 10.85 40.44 -14.40
N GLU A 530 11.58 40.46 -13.28
CA GLU A 530 13.01 40.77 -13.33
C GLU A 530 13.82 39.73 -12.54
N LEU A 531 14.53 38.91 -13.33
CA LEU A 531 15.77 38.26 -12.92
C LEU A 531 16.74 39.32 -12.39
N VAL A 532 17.32 39.11 -11.21
CA VAL A 532 18.59 39.74 -10.85
C VAL A 532 19.62 38.63 -10.65
N THR A 533 20.36 38.36 -11.72
CA THR A 533 21.71 37.79 -11.67
C THR A 533 22.74 38.88 -11.97
N SER A 534 23.94 38.68 -11.41
CA SER A 534 25.19 39.42 -11.62
C SER A 534 25.28 40.77 -10.90
N SER A 535 26.43 41.28 -10.44
CA SER A 535 27.74 40.78 -10.00
C SER A 535 28.52 42.06 -9.66
N SER A 536 29.35 42.00 -8.61
CA SER A 536 30.51 42.87 -8.33
C SER A 536 30.42 44.39 -8.58
N ASP A 537 30.63 45.18 -7.53
CA ASP A 537 31.88 45.96 -7.47
C ASP A 537 32.21 46.46 -6.06
N SER A 538 33.45 46.18 -5.71
CA SER A 538 34.22 46.71 -4.58
C SER A 538 34.49 48.21 -4.72
N SER A 539 34.62 48.92 -3.60
CA SER A 539 35.73 49.87 -3.33
C SER A 539 35.63 50.52 -1.93
N PRO A 540 36.75 51.05 -1.38
CA PRO A 540 37.12 50.94 0.03
C PRO A 540 37.21 52.30 0.75
N GLU A 541 37.96 52.31 1.88
CA GLU A 541 38.44 53.45 2.70
C GLU A 541 37.52 53.90 3.86
N SER A 542 37.92 54.13 5.11
CA SER A 542 39.10 53.90 5.98
C SER A 542 39.20 55.08 6.97
N GLY A 543 39.68 54.82 8.20
CA GLY A 543 40.22 55.82 9.15
C GLY A 543 39.18 56.48 10.07
N SER A 544 39.41 56.71 11.37
CA SER A 544 40.62 56.66 12.22
C SER A 544 40.18 56.79 13.70
N ILE A 545 40.60 55.95 14.65
CA ILE A 545 41.74 56.05 15.62
C ILE A 545 41.47 56.88 16.91
N ASP A 546 42.05 56.37 18.02
CA ASP A 546 42.27 56.88 19.41
C ASP A 546 41.10 56.72 20.40
N VAL A 547 41.21 56.06 21.57
CA VAL A 547 42.29 55.74 22.53
C VAL A 547 42.10 54.33 23.11
#